data_AF-A0A8T4L0Z3-F1
#
_entry.id   AF-A0A8T4L0Z3-F1
#
_cell.length_a   1.000
_cell.length_b   1.000
_cell.length_c   1.000
_cell.angle_alpha   90.00
_cell.angle_beta   90.00
_cell.angle_gamma   90.00
#
_symmetry.space_group_name_H-M   'P 1'
#
loop_
_entity.id
_entity.type
_entity.pdbx_description
1 polymer ?
#
loop_
_entity_poly.entity_id
_entity_poly.type
_entity_poly.pdbx_seq_one_letter_code
_entity_poly.pdbx_strand_id
1 'polypeptide(L)'
;MEIKDFSNSRSIKVNCDFCSNKIECPEDMLEKSKKHMCFECFITKKSSREEIENVHVDISIDKISDIIASEMADAMTEKIFPEIWTKRKNELKGLSKKDLAEEMLGAGTYLGIKSFIEIESIRKIKEDDTSDKKS
;
A
#
# COMPACT_ATOMS: atom_id res chain seq x y z
N MET A 1 -15.16 -13.87 16.63
CA MET A 1 -14.61 -14.21 15.32
C MET A 1 -13.50 -15.21 15.58
N GLU A 2 -13.76 -16.50 15.33
CA GLU A 2 -12.75 -17.54 15.51
C GLU A 2 -11.79 -17.46 14.32
N ILE A 3 -10.55 -17.05 14.58
CA ILE A 3 -9.46 -17.15 13.61
C ILE A 3 -9.11 -18.65 13.60
N LYS A 4 -9.58 -19.38 12.59
CA LYS A 4 -9.22 -20.79 12.42
C LYS A 4 -7.71 -20.86 12.16
N ASP A 5 -7.00 -21.57 13.03
CA ASP A 5 -5.59 -21.90 12.84
C ASP A 5 -5.42 -22.71 11.54
N PHE A 6 -4.93 -22.05 10.49
CA PHE A 6 -4.59 -22.68 9.19
C PHE A 6 -3.29 -23.48 9.24
N SER A 7 -2.61 -23.52 10.38
CA SER A 7 -1.26 -24.08 10.59
C SER A 7 -1.14 -25.59 10.40
N ASN A 8 -2.24 -26.31 10.15
CA ASN A 8 -2.26 -27.77 9.99
C ASN A 8 -2.93 -28.26 8.70
N SER A 9 -3.23 -27.36 7.76
CA SER A 9 -3.72 -27.78 6.44
C SER A 9 -2.53 -28.23 5.58
N ARG A 10 -2.58 -29.46 5.05
CA ARG A 10 -1.57 -29.93 4.09
C ARG A 10 -1.66 -29.02 2.86
N SER A 11 -0.54 -28.41 2.49
CA SER A 11 -0.43 -27.66 1.24
C SER A 11 0.05 -28.61 0.15
N ILE A 12 -0.57 -28.50 -1.03
CA ILE A 12 -0.15 -29.22 -2.22
C ILE A 12 0.31 -28.23 -3.28
N LYS A 13 1.17 -28.70 -4.19
CA LYS A 13 1.65 -27.88 -5.30
C LYS A 13 0.74 -28.08 -6.51
N VAL A 14 0.05 -27.01 -6.91
CA VAL A 14 -0.76 -26.97 -8.13
C VAL A 14 -0.16 -26.00 -9.14
N ASN A 15 -0.58 -26.07 -10.39
CA ASN A 15 -0.14 -25.12 -11.41
C ASN A 15 -1.16 -23.99 -11.51
N CYS A 16 -0.68 -22.76 -11.69
CA CYS A 16 -1.50 -21.62 -12.06
C CYS A 16 -2.17 -21.89 -13.41
N ASP A 17 -3.49 -21.70 -13.48
CA ASP A 17 -4.28 -21.90 -14.72
C ASP A 17 -3.96 -20.89 -15.83
N PHE A 18 -3.18 -19.85 -15.53
CA PHE A 18 -2.90 -18.75 -16.45
C PHE A 18 -1.48 -18.74 -17.00
N CYS A 19 -0.48 -19.06 -16.17
CA CYS A 19 0.93 -19.07 -16.57
C CYS A 19 1.63 -20.41 -16.33
N SER A 20 0.92 -21.40 -15.77
CA SER A 20 1.43 -22.73 -15.43
C SER A 20 2.55 -22.77 -14.38
N ASN A 21 2.85 -21.66 -13.70
CA ASN A 21 3.78 -21.63 -12.56
C ASN A 21 3.23 -22.47 -11.39
N LYS A 22 4.12 -23.16 -10.68
CA LYS A 22 3.75 -23.92 -9.47
C LYS A 22 3.46 -22.98 -8.31
N ILE A 23 2.33 -23.20 -7.65
CA ILE A 23 1.83 -22.43 -6.51
C ILE A 23 1.41 -23.37 -5.38
N GLU A 24 1.38 -22.87 -4.16
CA GLU A 24 0.91 -23.62 -3.00
C GLU A 24 -0.60 -23.43 -2.83
N CYS A 25 -1.34 -24.53 -2.75
CA CYS A 25 -2.77 -24.54 -2.54
C CYS A 25 -3.12 -25.42 -1.33
N PRO A 26 -3.89 -24.92 -0.36
CA PRO A 26 -4.45 -25.76 0.70
C PRO A 26 -5.33 -26.88 0.12
N GLU A 27 -5.23 -28.10 0.65
CA GLU A 27 -6.03 -29.24 0.19
C GLU A 27 -7.54 -28.96 0.17
N ASP A 28 -8.05 -28.10 1.06
CA ASP A 28 -9.48 -27.78 1.11
C ASP A 28 -9.94 -26.82 0.01
N MET A 29 -9.00 -26.12 -0.64
CA MET A 29 -9.27 -25.19 -1.74
C MET A 29 -9.27 -25.87 -3.11
N LEU A 30 -8.68 -27.06 -3.24
CA LEU A 30 -8.77 -27.88 -4.46
C LEU A 30 -10.20 -28.20 -4.88
N GLU A 31 -11.06 -28.52 -3.90
CA GLU A 31 -12.45 -28.93 -4.17
C GLU A 31 -13.39 -27.73 -4.26
N LYS A 32 -13.05 -26.63 -3.58
CA LYS A 32 -13.91 -25.43 -3.48
C LYS A 32 -13.65 -24.42 -4.59
N SER A 33 -12.40 -24.31 -5.06
CA SER A 33 -12.02 -23.36 -6.09
C SER A 33 -12.07 -24.01 -7.47
N LYS A 34 -12.56 -23.26 -8.47
CA LYS A 34 -12.62 -23.75 -9.86
C LYS A 34 -11.30 -23.52 -10.59
N LYS A 35 -10.48 -22.58 -10.12
CA LYS A 35 -9.23 -22.15 -10.72
C LYS A 35 -8.23 -21.72 -9.65
N HIS A 36 -6.96 -21.85 -9.98
CA HIS A 36 -5.81 -21.51 -9.16
C HIS A 36 -4.96 -20.49 -9.91
N MET A 37 -4.63 -19.39 -9.25
CA MET A 37 -3.91 -18.28 -9.87
C MET A 37 -2.69 -17.91 -9.02
N CYS A 38 -1.55 -17.73 -9.66
CA CYS A 38 -0.39 -17.17 -8.97
C CYS A 38 -0.60 -15.68 -8.72
N PHE A 39 0.07 -15.19 -7.69
CA PHE A 39 0.07 -13.78 -7.33
C PHE A 39 0.36 -12.81 -8.50
N GLU A 40 1.34 -13.14 -9.36
CA GLU A 40 1.72 -12.28 -10.48
C GLU A 40 0.56 -12.08 -11.47
N CYS A 41 -0.16 -13.17 -11.78
CA CYS A 41 -1.34 -13.12 -12.63
C CYS A 41 -2.52 -12.40 -11.97
N PHE A 42 -2.64 -12.47 -10.64
CA PHE A 42 -3.65 -11.72 -9.89
C PHE A 42 -3.45 -10.21 -10.04
N ILE A 43 -2.21 -9.71 -9.92
CA ILE A 43 -1.90 -8.29 -10.09
C ILE A 43 -2.16 -7.83 -11.53
N THR A 44 -1.71 -8.61 -12.53
CA THR A 44 -1.78 -8.16 -13.92
C THR A 44 -3.18 -8.23 -14.51
N LYS A 45 -4.04 -9.12 -14.01
CA LYS A 45 -5.41 -9.25 -14.52
C LYS A 45 -6.39 -8.40 -13.71
N LYS A 46 -7.02 -7.44 -14.40
CA LYS A 46 -8.30 -6.88 -13.97
C LYS A 46 -9.39 -7.95 -14.11
N SER A 47 -9.47 -8.83 -13.12
CA SER A 47 -10.52 -9.85 -13.05
C SER A 47 -11.82 -9.22 -12.55
N SER A 48 -12.96 -9.64 -13.09
CA SER A 48 -14.25 -9.17 -12.59
C SER A 48 -14.52 -9.74 -11.19
N ARG A 49 -15.39 -9.09 -10.41
CA ARG A 49 -15.70 -9.52 -9.03
C ARG A 49 -16.23 -10.97 -8.97
N GLU A 50 -16.99 -11.38 -9.98
CA GLU A 50 -17.54 -12.74 -10.11
C GLU A 50 -16.47 -13.80 -10.46
N GLU A 51 -15.41 -13.41 -11.17
CA GLU A 51 -14.28 -14.29 -11.46
C GLU A 51 -13.41 -14.53 -10.23
N ILE A 52 -13.29 -13.53 -9.35
CA ILE A 52 -12.48 -13.61 -8.13
C ILE A 52 -13.08 -14.58 -7.10
N GLU A 53 -14.41 -14.68 -7.01
CA GLU A 53 -15.10 -15.52 -6.01
C GLU A 53 -14.81 -17.03 -6.16
N ASN A 54 -14.34 -17.49 -7.32
CA ASN A 54 -14.08 -18.90 -7.59
C ASN A 54 -12.61 -19.22 -7.85
N VAL A 55 -11.70 -18.25 -7.62
CA VAL A 55 -10.27 -18.40 -7.89
C VAL A 55 -9.50 -18.37 -6.58
N HIS A 56 -8.75 -19.44 -6.29
CA HIS A 56 -7.76 -19.42 -5.23
C HIS A 56 -6.51 -18.68 -5.72
N VAL A 57 -6.06 -17.69 -4.94
CA VAL A 57 -4.82 -16.95 -5.21
C VAL A 57 -3.82 -17.28 -4.11
N ASP A 58 -2.66 -17.78 -4.51
CA ASP A 58 -1.53 -17.97 -3.61
C ASP A 58 -0.83 -16.62 -3.39
N ILE A 59 -1.01 -16.03 -2.21
CA ILE A 59 -0.40 -14.75 -1.81
C ILE A 59 0.41 -14.95 -0.54
N SER A 60 1.74 -14.78 -0.65
CA SER A 60 2.63 -14.73 0.51
C SER A 60 2.33 -13.50 1.37
N ILE A 61 2.41 -13.64 2.70
CA ILE A 61 2.23 -12.54 3.66
C ILE A 61 3.14 -11.35 3.35
N ASP A 62 4.38 -11.59 2.93
CA ASP A 62 5.33 -10.53 2.57
C ASP A 62 4.89 -9.74 1.34
N LYS A 63 4.10 -10.36 0.47
CA LYS A 63 3.56 -9.72 -0.74
C LYS A 63 2.24 -9.01 -0.47
N ILE A 64 1.51 -9.38 0.60
CA ILE A 64 0.28 -8.70 1.02
C ILE A 64 0.56 -7.25 1.43
N SER A 65 1.65 -6.98 2.15
CA SER A 65 1.99 -5.62 2.58
C SER A 65 2.22 -4.69 1.39
N ASP A 66 2.88 -5.18 0.35
CA ASP A 66 3.20 -4.40 -0.84
C ASP A 66 1.95 -4.08 -1.67
N ILE A 67 1.02 -5.04 -1.80
CA ILE A 67 -0.28 -4.82 -2.47
C ILE A 67 -1.09 -3.79 -1.70
N ILE A 68 -1.25 -3.97 -0.38
CA ILE A 68 -2.09 -3.09 0.42
C ILE A 68 -1.54 -1.67 0.34
N ALA A 69 -0.21 -1.50 0.44
CA ALA A 69 0.41 -0.18 0.32
C ALA A 69 0.18 0.44 -1.07
N SER A 70 0.40 -0.32 -2.15
CA SER A 70 0.21 0.18 -3.53
C SER A 70 -1.25 0.47 -3.85
N GLU A 71 -2.17 -0.46 -3.58
CA GLU A 71 -3.59 -0.28 -3.85
C GLU A 71 -4.20 0.83 -2.99
N MET A 72 -3.76 0.98 -1.72
CA MET A 72 -4.16 2.13 -0.90
C MET A 72 -3.61 3.44 -1.46
N ALA A 73 -2.34 3.47 -1.89
CA ALA A 73 -1.75 4.66 -2.48
C ALA A 73 -2.46 5.06 -3.79
N ASP A 74 -2.76 4.09 -4.65
CA ASP A 74 -3.50 4.29 -5.90
C ASP A 74 -4.94 4.74 -5.61
N ALA A 75 -5.64 4.10 -4.66
CA ALA A 75 -6.96 4.55 -4.25
C ALA A 75 -6.95 5.96 -3.64
N MET A 76 -5.93 6.29 -2.84
CA MET A 76 -5.77 7.63 -2.28
C MET A 76 -5.51 8.66 -3.38
N THR A 77 -4.65 8.36 -4.35
CA THR A 77 -4.27 9.34 -5.39
C THR A 77 -5.31 9.47 -6.50
N GLU A 78 -5.97 8.39 -6.91
CA GLU A 78 -6.94 8.42 -8.02
C GLU A 78 -8.35 8.83 -7.58
N LYS A 79 -8.76 8.49 -6.35
CA LYS A 79 -10.14 8.71 -5.90
C LYS A 79 -10.24 9.77 -4.82
N ILE A 80 -9.45 9.63 -3.75
CA ILE A 80 -9.61 10.45 -2.55
C ILE A 80 -8.97 11.85 -2.75
N PHE A 81 -7.76 11.90 -3.32
CA PHE A 81 -7.02 13.14 -3.49
C PHE A 81 -7.75 14.15 -4.38
N PRO A 82 -8.35 13.78 -5.53
CA PRO A 82 -9.10 14.73 -6.37
C PRO A 82 -10.29 15.35 -5.63
N GLU A 83 -11.01 14.57 -4.83
CA GLU A 83 -12.14 15.06 -4.03
C GLU A 83 -11.67 16.04 -2.95
N ILE A 84 -10.66 15.63 -2.16
CA ILE A 84 -10.06 16.48 -1.12
C ILE A 84 -9.50 17.76 -1.73
N TRP A 85 -8.77 17.65 -2.84
CA TRP A 85 -8.17 18.79 -3.54
C TRP A 85 -9.24 19.74 -4.07
N THR A 86 -10.29 19.22 -4.70
CA THR A 86 -11.39 20.03 -5.24
C THR A 86 -12.07 20.81 -4.12
N LYS A 87 -12.37 20.14 -2.99
CA LYS A 87 -12.94 20.78 -1.82
C LYS A 87 -12.03 21.89 -1.27
N ARG A 88 -10.76 21.57 -1.02
CA ARG A 88 -9.80 22.53 -0.46
C ARG A 88 -9.58 23.73 -1.40
N LYS A 89 -9.50 23.48 -2.71
CA LYS A 89 -9.36 24.53 -3.73
C LYS A 89 -10.55 25.49 -3.72
N ASN A 90 -11.77 24.98 -3.55
CA ASN A 90 -12.96 25.82 -3.48
C ASN A 90 -13.00 26.65 -2.19
N GLU A 91 -12.58 26.09 -1.06
CA GLU A 91 -12.41 26.83 0.20
C GLU A 91 -11.40 27.97 0.05
N LEU A 92 -10.23 27.70 -0.54
CA LEU A 92 -9.20 28.72 -0.77
C LEU A 92 -9.68 29.86 -1.68
N LYS A 93 -10.49 29.56 -2.70
CA LYS A 93 -11.10 30.57 -3.56
C LYS A 93 -12.11 31.46 -2.83
N GLY A 94 -12.71 30.97 -1.76
CA GLY A 94 -13.67 31.71 -0.93
C GLY A 94 -13.01 32.66 0.08
N LEU A 95 -11.70 32.53 0.32
CA LEU A 95 -10.97 33.37 1.27
C LEU A 95 -10.78 34.80 0.75
N SER A 96 -10.72 35.76 1.67
CA SER A 96 -10.27 37.11 1.33
C SER A 96 -8.79 37.10 0.95
N LYS A 97 -8.31 38.14 0.25
CA LYS A 97 -6.88 38.25 -0.10
C LYS A 97 -5.96 38.21 1.13
N LYS A 98 -6.43 38.77 2.26
CA LYS A 98 -5.68 38.78 3.51
C LYS A 98 -5.62 37.38 4.11
N ASP A 99 -6.77 36.72 4.24
CA ASP A 99 -6.84 35.38 4.84
C ASP A 99 -6.10 34.34 3.98
N LEU A 100 -6.16 34.48 2.66
CA LEU A 100 -5.38 33.64 1.74
C LEU A 100 -3.87 33.84 1.94
N ALA A 101 -3.41 35.07 2.13
CA ALA A 101 -2.00 35.36 2.38
C ALA A 101 -1.54 34.78 3.73
N GLU A 102 -2.36 34.88 4.77
CA GLU A 102 -2.09 34.30 6.09
C GLU A 102 -2.02 32.77 6.02
N GLU A 103 -2.97 32.13 5.33
CA GLU A 103 -2.99 30.68 5.12
C GLU A 103 -1.73 30.18 4.37
N MET A 104 -1.36 30.85 3.28
CA MET A 104 -0.16 30.50 2.51
C MET A 104 1.14 30.73 3.31
N LEU A 105 1.20 31.80 4.10
CA LEU A 105 2.34 32.07 4.97
C LEU A 105 2.48 31.02 6.07
N GLY A 106 1.36 30.60 6.67
CA GLY A 106 1.33 29.52 7.67
C GLY A 106 1.83 28.20 7.08
N ALA A 107 1.34 27.83 5.89
CA ALA A 107 1.79 26.63 5.18
C ALA A 107 3.30 26.68 4.87
N GLY A 108 3.81 27.82 4.39
CA GLY A 108 5.24 28.00 4.12
C GLY A 108 6.09 27.92 5.39
N THR A 109 5.63 28.53 6.48
CA THR A 109 6.34 28.50 7.78
C THR A 109 6.42 27.08 8.33
N TYR A 110 5.32 26.32 8.28
CA TYR A 110 5.31 24.92 8.69
C TYR A 110 6.31 24.09 7.89
N LEU A 111 6.33 24.24 6.56
CA LEU A 111 7.28 23.53 5.69
C LEU A 111 8.73 23.89 6.04
N GLY A 112 9.03 25.17 6.26
CA GLY A 112 10.36 25.63 6.66
C GLY A 112 10.82 25.01 7.98
N ILE A 113 9.97 25.01 9.01
CA ILE A 113 10.27 24.40 10.32
C ILE A 113 10.48 22.90 10.18
N LYS A 114 9.60 22.20 9.45
CA LYS A 114 9.71 20.77 9.23
C LYS A 114 11.03 20.40 8.55
N SER A 115 11.39 21.10 7.47
CA SER A 115 12.66 20.88 6.78
C SER A 115 13.86 21.16 7.67
N PHE A 116 13.78 22.19 8.52
CA PHE A 116 14.84 22.48 9.49
C PHE A 116 15.06 21.32 10.47
N ILE A 117 13.98 20.79 11.06
CA ILE A 117 14.04 19.66 11.98
C ILE A 117 14.62 18.42 11.29
N GLU A 118 14.16 18.09 10.08
CA GLU A 118 14.66 16.94 9.32
C GLU A 118 16.15 17.06 9.01
N ILE A 119 16.64 18.26 8.65
CA ILE A 119 18.06 18.52 8.43
C ILE A 119 18.87 18.31 9.71
N GLU A 120 18.39 18.80 10.85
CA GLU A 120 19.08 18.59 12.13
C GLU A 120 19.10 17.12 12.55
N SER A 121 18.00 16.39 12.36
CA SER A 121 17.94 14.95 12.62
C SER A 121 18.95 14.18 11.76
N ILE A 122 19.06 14.50 10.48
CA ILE A 122 20.05 13.88 9.57
C ILE A 122 21.48 14.23 9.98
N ARG A 123 21.73 15.46 10.45
CA ARG A 123 23.07 15.87 10.93
C ARG A 123 23.49 15.08 12.16
N LYS A 124 22.60 14.91 13.14
CA LYS A 124 22.89 14.12 14.36
C LYS A 124 23.25 12.67 14.03
N ILE A 125 22.49 12.02 13.15
CA ILE A 125 22.78 10.64 12.70
C ILE A 125 24.18 10.53 12.09
N LYS A 126 24.57 11.51 11.26
CA LYS A 126 25.89 11.51 10.62
C LYS A 126 27.04 11.73 11.62
N GLU A 127 26.83 12.54 12.64
CA GLU A 127 27.83 12.79 13.68
C GLU A 127 28.07 11.52 14.51
N ASP A 128 26.99 10.84 14.92
CA ASP A 128 27.04 9.58 15.68
C ASP A 128 27.73 8.44 14.88
N ASP A 129 27.44 8.32 13.58
CA ASP A 129 28.10 7.34 12.68
C ASP A 129 29.61 7.58 12.50
N THR A 130 30.07 8.83 12.68
CA THR A 130 31.51 9.16 12.61
C THR A 130 32.25 8.99 13.93
N SER A 131 31.57 9.04 15.08
CA SER A 131 32.20 8.76 16.38
C SER A 131 32.49 7.28 16.59
N ASP A 132 31.64 6.37 16.11
CA ASP A 132 31.83 4.92 16.27
C ASP A 132 32.94 4.35 15.36
N LYS A 133 33.29 5.04 14.26
CA LYS A 133 34.40 4.63 13.38
C LYS A 133 35.80 5.06 13.85
N LYS A 134 35.89 5.79 14.96
CA LYS A 134 37.16 6.24 15.55
C LYS A 134 37.57 5.50 16.83
N SER A 135 36.83 4.46 17.23
CA SER A 135 37.15 3.63 18.41
C SER A 135 37.73 2.27 18.05
#